data_AF-A0A945LA74-F1
#
_entry.id   AF-A0A945LA74-F1
#
_cell.length_a   1.000
_cell.length_b   1.000
_cell.length_c   1.000
_cell.angle_alpha   90.00
_cell.angle_beta   90.00
_cell.angle_gamma   90.00
#
_symmetry.space_group_name_H-M   'P 1'
#
loop_
_entity.id
_entity.type
_entity.pdbx_description
1 polymer ?
#
loop_
_entity_poly.entity_id
_entity_poly.type
_entity_poly.pdbx_seq_one_letter_code
_entity_poly.pdbx_strand_id
1 'polypeptide(L)'
;MWANLIILLLGIGNIGAYFGTNPDATSSKKNTKILSYNVRLFNRYEWLENPNVKEDIFSFFKEENPDILCIQEFYSPNEIPDLNYPYRHIGLQSKTSQWHMAIYSKHTQIKKKTVSIKGERMN
;
A
#
# COMPACT_ATOMS: atom_id res chain seq x y z
N MET A 1 44.60 8.08 8.25
CA MET A 1 44.12 7.75 6.88
C MET A 1 43.77 6.27 6.75
N TRP A 2 44.65 5.35 7.15
CA TRP A 2 44.42 3.89 7.03
C TRP A 2 43.33 3.29 7.92
N ALA A 3 43.07 3.87 9.10
CA ALA A 3 42.05 3.36 10.03
C ALA A 3 40.64 3.29 9.42
N ASN A 4 40.25 4.30 8.64
CA ASN A 4 38.95 4.33 7.96
C ASN A 4 38.83 3.22 6.91
N LEU A 5 39.92 2.92 6.20
CA LEU A 5 39.95 1.86 5.20
C LEU A 5 39.77 0.48 5.84
N ILE A 6 40.40 0.25 7.00
CA ILE A 6 40.30 -1.01 7.74
C ILE A 6 38.86 -1.22 8.24
N ILE A 7 38.24 -0.16 8.80
CA ILE A 7 36.84 -0.22 9.27
C ILE A 7 35.89 -0.54 8.11
N LEU A 8 36.10 0.07 6.94
CA LEU A 8 35.29 -0.20 5.75
C LEU A 8 35.44 -1.66 5.25
N LEU A 9 36.67 -2.19 5.27
CA LEU A 9 36.95 -3.57 4.84
C LEU A 9 36.36 -4.62 5.79
N LEU A 10 36.30 -4.35 7.10
CA LEU A 10 35.64 -5.25 8.06
C LEU A 10 34.11 -5.30 7.87
N GLY A 11 33.52 -4.20 7.40
CA GLY A 11 32.08 -4.10 7.17
C GLY A 11 31.60 -4.75 5.86
N ILE A 12 32.45 -4.86 4.84
CA ILE A 12 32.06 -5.27 3.48
C ILE A 12 31.42 -6.67 3.42
N GLY A 13 31.86 -7.60 4.27
CA GLY A 13 31.34 -8.98 4.33
C GLY A 13 29.88 -9.07 4.81
N ASN A 14 29.38 -8.05 5.51
CA ASN A 14 28.01 -8.02 6.03
C ASN A 14 27.00 -7.48 5.00
N ILE A 15 27.46 -6.85 3.92
CA ILE A 15 26.59 -6.25 2.89
C ILE A 15 25.70 -7.31 2.24
N GLY A 16 26.22 -8.53 2.03
CA GLY A 16 25.45 -9.64 1.46
C GLY A 16 24.25 -10.09 2.30
N ALA A 17 24.25 -9.84 3.62
CA ALA A 17 23.11 -10.16 4.49
C ALA A 17 21.92 -9.21 4.28
N TYR A 18 22.15 -8.02 3.71
CA TYR A 18 21.11 -7.03 3.42
C TYR A 18 20.56 -7.17 1.98
N PHE A 19 21.28 -7.84 1.08
CA PHE A 19 20.87 -8.06 -0.30
C PHE A 19 20.51 -9.53 -0.55
N GLY A 20 19.22 -9.84 -0.39
CA GLY A 20 18.68 -11.14 -0.83
C GLY A 20 18.58 -11.20 -2.36
N THR A 21 19.33 -12.12 -2.98
CA THR A 21 19.11 -12.49 -4.39
C THR A 21 18.08 -13.63 -4.45
N ASN A 22 17.21 -13.61 -5.46
CA ASN A 22 16.15 -14.62 -5.63
C ASN A 22 16.47 -15.41 -6.91
N PRO A 23 17.23 -16.53 -6.84
CA PRO A 23 17.87 -17.13 -8.02
C PRO A 23 16.93 -17.89 -8.95
N ASP A 24 15.67 -18.11 -8.56
CA ASP A 24 14.71 -18.89 -9.36
C ASP A 24 13.66 -17.99 -10.02
N ALA A 25 14.08 -17.25 -11.04
CA ALA A 25 13.16 -16.59 -11.97
C ALA A 25 12.80 -17.52 -13.14
N THR A 26 12.38 -18.76 -12.87
CA THR A 26 11.68 -19.57 -13.88
C THR A 26 10.30 -18.98 -14.11
N SER A 27 10.23 -18.01 -15.03
CA SER A 27 9.02 -17.27 -15.43
C SER A 27 8.09 -18.16 -16.25
N SER A 28 7.21 -18.89 -15.56
CA SER A 28 6.09 -19.60 -16.16
C SER A 28 4.90 -19.72 -15.19
N LYS A 29 4.51 -18.61 -14.57
CA LYS A 29 3.21 -18.47 -13.87
C LYS A 29 2.69 -17.06 -14.10
N LYS A 30 1.38 -16.91 -14.31
CA LYS A 30 0.70 -15.60 -14.36
C LYS A 30 1.17 -14.76 -13.17
N ASN A 31 1.90 -13.67 -13.44
CA ASN A 31 2.31 -12.74 -12.41
C ASN A 31 1.10 -11.91 -11.98
N THR A 32 0.82 -11.84 -10.68
CA THR A 32 -0.24 -11.00 -10.13
C THR A 32 0.36 -9.67 -9.70
N LYS A 33 -0.12 -8.56 -10.26
CA LYS A 33 0.31 -7.21 -9.88
C LYS A 33 -0.48 -6.75 -8.65
N ILE A 34 0.21 -6.41 -7.57
CA ILE A 34 -0.40 -5.92 -6.32
C ILE A 34 0.11 -4.51 -6.06
N LEU A 35 -0.81 -3.58 -5.78
CA LEU A 35 -0.50 -2.21 -5.37
C LEU A 35 -1.05 -1.95 -3.97
N SER A 36 -0.21 -1.43 -3.07
CA SER A 36 -0.63 -0.94 -1.76
C SER A 36 -0.29 0.53 -1.65
N TYR A 37 -1.28 1.37 -1.35
CA TYR A 37 -1.09 2.81 -1.34
C TYR A 37 -1.90 3.50 -0.23
N ASN A 38 -1.22 4.33 0.57
CA ASN A 38 -1.84 5.19 1.57
C ASN A 38 -2.22 6.51 0.90
N VAL A 39 -3.51 6.81 0.84
CA VAL A 39 -4.03 8.00 0.15
C VAL A 39 -4.11 9.24 1.02
N ARG A 40 -3.73 9.15 2.30
CA ARG A 40 -3.75 10.25 3.28
C ARG A 40 -5.06 11.03 3.25
N LEU A 41 -6.18 10.31 3.30
CA LEU A 41 -7.54 10.87 3.25
C LEU A 41 -7.80 11.77 2.02
N PHE A 42 -7.07 11.55 0.91
CA PHE A 42 -7.12 12.35 -0.31
C PHE A 42 -6.92 13.85 -0.08
N ASN A 43 -5.95 14.21 0.78
CA ASN A 43 -5.64 15.60 1.13
C ASN A 43 -6.83 16.38 1.72
N ARG A 44 -7.76 15.71 2.40
CA ARG A 44 -8.90 16.35 3.09
C ARG A 44 -8.54 17.56 3.95
N TYR A 45 -7.40 17.51 4.63
CA TYR A 45 -6.96 18.58 5.54
C TYR A 45 -6.14 19.68 4.83
N GLU A 46 -6.08 19.64 3.48
CA GLU A 46 -5.45 20.66 2.65
C GLU A 46 -3.99 20.95 3.04
N TRP A 47 -3.28 19.90 3.46
CA TRP A 47 -1.85 20.00 3.81
C TRP A 47 -0.95 20.12 2.58
N LEU A 48 -1.46 19.73 1.41
CA LEU A 48 -0.84 19.99 0.12
C LEU A 48 -1.61 21.11 -0.57
N GLU A 49 -0.89 22.03 -1.21
CA GLU A 49 -1.47 23.12 -2.01
C GLU A 49 -2.25 22.62 -3.23
N ASN A 50 -1.93 21.41 -3.71
CA ASN A 50 -2.63 20.79 -4.84
C ASN A 50 -4.04 20.34 -4.42
N PRO A 51 -5.11 20.91 -5.00
CA PRO A 51 -6.48 20.49 -4.71
C PRO A 51 -6.86 19.17 -5.41
N ASN A 52 -6.13 18.75 -6.46
CA ASN A 52 -6.46 17.63 -7.33
C ASN A 52 -5.82 16.30 -6.91
N VAL A 53 -5.31 16.20 -5.67
CA VAL A 53 -4.60 15.01 -5.17
C VAL A 53 -5.44 13.74 -5.32
N LYS A 54 -6.76 13.85 -5.18
CA LYS A 54 -7.67 12.71 -5.34
C LYS A 54 -7.67 12.20 -6.78
N GLU A 55 -7.81 13.09 -7.74
CA GLU A 55 -7.84 12.82 -9.17
C GLU A 55 -6.49 12.28 -9.66
N ASP A 56 -5.39 12.82 -9.16
CA ASP A 56 -4.03 12.37 -9.46
C ASP A 56 -3.81 10.93 -9.00
N ILE A 57 -4.22 10.62 -7.75
CA ILE A 57 -4.16 9.26 -7.20
C ILE A 57 -5.03 8.29 -8.00
N PHE A 58 -6.24 8.68 -8.40
CA PHE A 58 -7.11 7.82 -9.22
C PHE A 58 -6.55 7.60 -10.62
N SER A 59 -5.91 8.61 -11.19
CA SER A 59 -5.21 8.50 -12.48
C SER A 59 -4.04 7.53 -12.36
N PHE A 60 -3.25 7.65 -11.30
CA PHE A 60 -2.18 6.70 -10.98
C PHE A 60 -2.68 5.26 -10.83
N PHE A 61 -3.79 5.02 -10.11
CA PHE A 61 -4.37 3.69 -9.99
C PHE A 61 -4.83 3.10 -11.32
N LYS A 62 -5.37 3.94 -12.22
CA LYS A 62 -5.78 3.53 -13.57
C LYS A 62 -4.57 3.22 -14.46
N GLU A 63 -3.53 4.03 -14.39
CA GLU A 63 -2.27 3.82 -15.13
C GLU A 63 -1.58 2.54 -14.68
N GLU A 64 -1.46 2.33 -13.37
CA GLU A 64 -0.83 1.13 -12.82
C GLU A 64 -1.66 -0.14 -13.07
N ASN A 65 -3.00 -0.03 -13.11
CA ASN A 65 -3.94 -1.12 -13.40
C ASN A 65 -3.61 -2.46 -12.68
N PRO A 66 -3.39 -2.47 -11.35
CA PRO A 66 -3.03 -3.69 -10.62
C PRO A 66 -4.16 -4.74 -10.64
N ASP A 67 -3.84 -6.00 -10.34
CA ASP A 67 -4.84 -7.06 -10.17
C ASP A 67 -5.52 -7.01 -8.80
N ILE A 68 -4.77 -6.53 -7.80
CA ILE A 68 -5.23 -6.29 -6.43
C ILE A 68 -4.73 -4.91 -5.99
N LEU A 69 -5.66 -4.05 -5.57
CA LEU A 69 -5.40 -2.70 -5.08
C LEU A 69 -5.81 -2.59 -3.61
N CYS A 70 -4.84 -2.33 -2.74
CA CYS A 70 -5.01 -2.11 -1.31
C CYS A 70 -4.84 -0.63 -0.99
N ILE A 71 -5.88 -0.01 -0.41
CA ILE A 71 -5.91 1.43 -0.11
C ILE A 71 -6.00 1.61 1.41
N GLN A 72 -5.04 2.36 1.98
CA GLN A 72 -5.04 2.76 3.39
C GLN A 72 -5.45 4.23 3.57
N GLU A 73 -5.92 4.57 4.78
CA GLU A 73 -6.47 5.89 5.11
C GLU A 73 -7.51 6.36 4.08
N PHE A 74 -8.32 5.40 3.63
CA PHE A 74 -9.38 5.66 2.70
C PHE A 74 -10.52 6.35 3.45
N TYR A 75 -10.89 7.53 2.99
CA TYR A 75 -12.08 8.22 3.47
C TYR A 75 -13.03 8.49 2.33
N SER A 76 -14.25 8.00 2.46
CA SER A 76 -15.36 8.45 1.63
C SER A 76 -16.64 8.53 2.45
N PRO A 77 -17.15 9.75 2.72
CA PRO A 77 -18.36 9.92 3.53
C PRO A 77 -19.64 9.71 2.73
N ASN A 78 -19.57 9.93 1.42
CA ASN A 78 -20.74 10.07 0.57
C ASN A 78 -20.84 8.93 -0.44
N GLU A 79 -19.72 8.55 -1.08
CA GLU A 79 -19.75 7.59 -2.18
C GLU A 79 -18.45 6.81 -2.33
N ILE A 80 -18.55 5.48 -2.32
CA ILE A 80 -17.41 4.60 -2.58
C ILE A 80 -16.99 4.78 -4.05
N PRO A 81 -15.74 5.20 -4.35
CA PRO A 81 -15.26 5.36 -5.71
C PRO A 81 -15.37 4.07 -6.49
N ASP A 82 -15.94 4.16 -7.69
CA ASP A 82 -15.85 3.07 -8.65
C ASP A 82 -14.50 3.13 -9.37
N LEU A 83 -13.62 2.21 -9.00
CA LEU A 83 -12.29 2.05 -9.60
C LEU A 83 -12.28 0.98 -10.71
N ASN A 84 -13.44 0.53 -11.19
CA ASN A 84 -13.59 -0.50 -12.23
C ASN A 84 -13.00 -1.86 -11.82
N TYR A 85 -13.25 -2.29 -10.59
CA TYR A 85 -12.91 -3.63 -10.11
C TYR A 85 -14.18 -4.43 -9.78
N PRO A 86 -14.30 -5.67 -10.27
CA PRO A 86 -15.50 -6.49 -10.06
C PRO A 86 -15.68 -6.89 -8.59
N TYR A 87 -14.59 -7.00 -7.81
CA TYR A 87 -14.65 -7.37 -6.40
C TYR A 87 -14.03 -6.27 -5.54
N ARG A 88 -14.73 -5.89 -4.47
CA ARG A 88 -14.21 -4.98 -3.46
C ARG A 88 -14.60 -5.38 -2.04
N HIS A 89 -13.77 -5.01 -1.09
CA HIS A 89 -14.05 -5.07 0.35
C HIS A 89 -13.64 -3.74 0.97
N ILE A 90 -14.50 -3.15 1.79
CA ILE A 90 -14.20 -1.91 2.51
C ILE A 90 -14.41 -2.17 3.98
N GLY A 91 -13.32 -2.08 4.74
CA GLY A 91 -13.32 -2.30 6.18
C GLY A 91 -13.19 -1.00 6.94
N LEU A 92 -14.18 -0.71 7.79
CA LEU A 92 -14.13 0.33 8.80
C LEU A 92 -13.12 -0.04 9.90
N GLN A 93 -12.05 0.74 10.07
CA GLN A 93 -11.12 0.55 11.20
C GLN A 93 -11.56 1.33 12.45
N SER A 94 -12.13 2.52 12.28
CA SER A 94 -12.56 3.39 13.39
C SER A 94 -13.97 3.93 13.16
N LYS A 95 -14.84 3.81 14.18
CA LYS A 95 -16.20 4.37 14.17
C LYS A 95 -16.22 5.90 14.26
N THR A 96 -15.20 6.51 14.87
CA THR A 96 -15.15 7.95 15.15
C THR A 96 -14.55 8.73 13.98
N SER A 97 -13.49 8.22 13.37
CA SER A 97 -12.74 8.89 12.31
C SER A 97 -13.23 8.53 10.89
N GLN A 98 -14.10 7.51 10.77
CA GLN A 98 -14.50 6.91 9.49
C GLN A 98 -13.30 6.58 8.59
N TRP A 99 -12.19 6.12 9.19
CA TRP A 99 -11.03 5.66 8.44
C TRP A 99 -11.27 4.24 7.99
N HIS A 100 -11.07 4.02 6.69
CA HIS A 100 -11.29 2.73 6.07
C HIS A 100 -9.99 2.19 5.48
N MET A 101 -9.94 0.87 5.39
CA MET A 101 -9.12 0.19 4.40
C MET A 101 -10.03 -0.30 3.29
N ALA A 102 -9.58 -0.20 2.04
CA ALA A 102 -10.28 -0.78 0.91
C ALA A 102 -9.38 -1.76 0.17
N ILE A 103 -9.95 -2.87 -0.28
CA ILE A 103 -9.28 -3.85 -1.14
C ILE A 103 -10.14 -4.05 -2.36
N TYR A 104 -9.65 -3.63 -3.53
CA TYR A 104 -10.25 -3.87 -4.83
C TYR A 104 -9.49 -5.00 -5.53
N SER A 105 -10.18 -5.87 -6.26
CA SER A 105 -9.57 -7.01 -6.93
C SER A 105 -10.30 -7.40 -8.21
N LYS A 106 -9.52 -7.81 -9.21
CA LYS A 106 -10.01 -8.48 -10.43
C LYS A 106 -10.35 -9.96 -10.17
N HIS A 107 -9.85 -10.52 -9.07
CA HIS A 107 -10.07 -11.90 -8.65
C HIS A 107 -11.21 -12.00 -7.60
N THR A 108 -11.88 -13.15 -7.57
CA THR A 108 -12.96 -13.42 -6.63
C THR A 108 -12.48 -13.36 -5.18
N GLN A 109 -13.24 -12.68 -4.32
CA GLN A 109 -13.00 -12.63 -2.88
C GLN A 109 -13.94 -13.61 -2.18
N ILE A 110 -13.43 -14.77 -1.75
CA ILE A 110 -14.23 -15.87 -1.17
C ILE A 110 -14.73 -15.53 0.24
N LYS A 111 -13.85 -14.98 1.09
CA LYS A 111 -14.19 -14.55 2.46
C LYS A 111 -13.68 -13.14 2.67
N LYS A 112 -14.50 -12.31 3.30
CA LYS A 112 -14.19 -10.90 3.60
C LYS A 112 -14.43 -10.67 5.09
N LYS A 113 -13.45 -10.09 5.77
CA LYS A 113 -13.59 -9.71 7.18
C LYS A 113 -12.73 -8.49 7.44
N THR A 114 -13.29 -7.58 8.23
CA THR A 114 -12.52 -6.47 8.79
C THR A 114 -11.99 -6.91 10.15
N VAL A 115 -10.68 -6.81 10.34
CA VAL A 115 -10.04 -7.09 11.63
C VAL A 115 -9.82 -5.76 12.33
N SER A 116 -10.42 -5.60 13.51
CA SER A 116 -10.12 -4.49 14.40
C SER A 116 -8.99 -4.91 15.33
N ILE A 117 -7.88 -4.18 15.28
CA ILE A 117 -6.76 -4.36 16.21
C ILE A 117 -7.08 -3.52 17.45
N LYS A 118 -7.23 -4.17 18.61
CA LYS A 118 -7.30 -3.48 19.90
C LYS A 118 -5.86 -3.26 20.37
N GLY A 119 -5.33 -2.06 20.17
CA GLY A 119 -4.07 -1.62 20.76
C GLY A 119 -4.34 -0.61 21.88
N GLU A 120 -3.51 -0.62 22.93
CA GLU A 120 -3.42 0.53 23.83
C GLU A 120 -2.82 1.71 23.06
N ARG A 121 -3.38 2.91 23.22
CA ARG A 121 -2.80 4.13 22.66
C ARG A 121 -1.49 4.42 23.39
N MET A 122 -0.37 4.03 22.79
CA MET A 122 0.93 4.57 23.18
C MET A 122 1.03 5.95 22.55
N ASN A 123 0.90 6.98 23.38
CA ASN A 123 1.03 8.39 22.98
C ASN A 123 2.49 8.71 22.64
#